data_AF-A0A815IKR3-F1
#
_entry.id   AF-A0A815IKR3-F1
#
_cell.length_a   1.000
_cell.length_b   1.000
_cell.length_c   1.000
_cell.angle_alpha   90.00
_cell.angle_beta   90.00
_cell.angle_gamma   90.00
#
_symmetry.space_group_name_H-M   'P 1'
#
loop_
_entity.id
_entity.type
_entity.pdbx_description
1 polymer ?
#
loop_
_entity_poly.entity_id
_entity_poly.type
_entity_poly.pdbx_seq_one_letter_code
_entity_poly.pdbx_strand_id
1 'polypeptide(L)' 'FLGHYLSNHDNGKNSCESSPSCIGHSDGFYLDRTKANCQSYIQCLDYRVANYSRCAHGQRFNRNLGKCTTADQVPCPGK' A
#
# COMPACT_ATOMS: atom_id res chain seq x y z
N PHE A 1 12.32 41.45 -8.56
CA PHE A 1 13.13 40.54 -7.71
C PHE A 1 12.41 39.19 -7.64
N LEU A 2 12.58 38.34 -8.65
CA LEU A 2 11.95 37.02 -8.73
C LEU A 2 12.99 35.99 -8.28
N GLY A 3 12.76 35.34 -7.14
CA GLY A 3 13.60 34.25 -6.63
C GLY A 3 12.89 32.91 -6.81
N HIS A 4 13.24 32.17 -7.87
CA HIS A 4 12.88 30.77 -8.03
C HIS A 4 13.91 29.92 -7.29
N TYR A 5 13.54 29.31 -6.17
CA TYR A 5 14.34 28.28 -5.51
C TYR A 5 14.02 26.92 -6.16
N LEU A 6 14.77 26.58 -7.20
CA LEU A 6 14.72 25.28 -7.87
C LEU A 6 15.39 24.23 -6.98
N SER A 7 14.63 23.25 -6.50
CA SER A 7 15.20 21.97 -6.06
C SER A 7 14.99 20.95 -7.16
N ASN A 8 16.10 20.63 -7.84
CA ASN A 8 16.23 19.52 -8.77
C ASN A 8 16.00 18.20 -8.04
N HIS A 9 15.03 17.40 -8.51
CA HIS A 9 15.11 15.96 -8.42
C HIS A 9 14.43 15.34 -9.66
N ASP A 10 15.29 14.81 -10.52
CA ASP A 10 15.12 13.70 -11.47
C ASP A 10 13.91 13.62 -12.42
N ASN A 11 14.26 13.43 -13.69
CA ASN A 11 13.38 13.04 -14.79
C ASN A 11 12.85 11.59 -14.58
N GLY A 12 11.77 11.43 -13.81
CA GLY A 12 11.22 10.09 -13.56
C GLY A 12 9.79 10.09 -13.02
N LYS A 13 8.80 10.09 -13.92
CA LYS A 13 7.36 9.86 -13.64
C LYS A 13 6.70 10.73 -12.55
N ASN A 14 5.86 11.63 -13.01
CA ASN A 14 4.77 12.29 -12.29
C ASN A 14 3.66 11.34 -11.79
N SER A 15 4.01 10.19 -11.23
CA SER A 15 3.05 9.31 -10.56
C SER A 15 2.92 9.82 -9.13
N CYS A 16 1.70 10.03 -8.64
CA CYS A 16 1.46 9.89 -7.21
C CYS A 16 1.90 8.47 -6.87
N GLU A 17 3.16 8.36 -6.44
CA GLU A 17 3.88 7.11 -6.25
C GLU A 17 2.98 6.21 -5.44
N SER A 18 2.62 5.09 -6.06
CA SER A 18 1.80 4.04 -5.48
C SER A 18 2.58 3.44 -4.31
N SER A 19 2.63 4.17 -3.21
CA SER A 19 3.21 3.76 -1.94
C SER A 19 2.06 3.60 -0.96
N PRO A 20 2.04 2.51 -0.19
CA PRO A 20 1.02 2.32 0.82
C PRO A 20 1.11 3.45 1.86
N SER A 21 0.02 4.21 2.01
CA SER A 21 -0.07 5.31 2.98
C SER A 21 -1.14 5.01 4.02
N CYS A 22 -0.83 5.39 5.26
CA CYS A 22 -1.74 5.29 6.41
C CYS A 22 -2.34 6.66 6.78
N ILE A 23 -2.01 7.72 6.04
CA ILE A 23 -2.52 9.07 6.31
C ILE A 23 -4.03 9.07 6.06
N GLY A 24 -4.82 9.43 7.08
CA GLY A 24 -6.29 9.40 7.03
C GLY A 24 -6.92 8.01 7.21
N HIS A 25 -6.11 6.98 7.50
CA HIS A 25 -6.58 5.65 7.88
C HIS A 25 -6.41 5.44 9.39
N SER A 26 -7.38 4.78 10.02
CA SER A 26 -7.27 4.35 11.41
C SER A 26 -6.29 3.20 11.56
N ASP A 27 -5.93 2.89 12.80
CA ASP A 27 -5.08 1.75 13.11
C ASP A 27 -5.70 0.44 12.60
N GLY A 28 -4.89 -0.40 11.97
CA GLY A 28 -5.34 -1.67 11.41
C GLY A 28 -4.55 -2.13 10.19
N PHE A 29 -5.06 -3.15 9.50
CA PHE A 29 -4.37 -3.73 8.35
C PHE A 29 -5.06 -3.35 7.03
N TYR A 30 -4.24 -3.01 6.04
CA TYR A 30 -4.69 -2.50 4.75
C TYR A 30 -3.95 -3.20 3.61
N LEU A 31 -4.68 -3.45 2.52
CA LEU A 31 -4.08 -4.01 1.31
C LEU A 31 -3.16 -3.00 0.65
N ASP A 32 -2.01 -3.48 0.20
CA ASP A 32 -1.12 -2.73 -0.67
C ASP A 32 -1.68 -2.75 -2.10
N ARG A 33 -2.49 -1.73 -2.45
CA ARG A 33 -3.11 -1.57 -3.77
C ARG A 33 -2.12 -1.27 -4.90
N THR A 34 -0.86 -1.05 -4.53
CA THR A 34 0.23 -0.74 -5.46
C THR A 34 0.68 -2.00 -6.18
N LYS A 35 0.40 -3.17 -5.60
CA LYS A 35 0.72 -4.49 -6.16
C LYS A 35 -0.54 -5.14 -6.72
N ALA A 36 -0.47 -5.57 -7.98
CA ALA A 36 -1.58 -6.21 -8.68
C ALA A 36 -2.01 -7.58 -8.10
N ASN A 37 -1.20 -8.18 -7.21
CA ASN A 37 -1.41 -9.53 -6.70
C ASN A 37 -2.16 -9.59 -5.35
N CYS A 38 -2.46 -8.45 -4.70
CA CYS A 38 -3.11 -8.38 -3.37
C CYS A 38 -2.48 -9.29 -2.30
N GLN A 39 -1.20 -9.64 -2.46
CA GLN A 39 -0.47 -10.46 -1.50
C GLN A 39 0.20 -9.60 -0.44
N SER A 40 0.49 -8.36 -0.78
CA SER A 40 1.12 -7.41 0.12
C SER A 40 0.08 -6.63 0.93
N TYR A 41 0.38 -6.39 2.19
CA TYR A 41 -0.44 -5.62 3.10
C TYR A 41 0.45 -4.82 4.06
N ILE A 42 -0.13 -3.75 4.58
CA ILE A 42 0.49 -2.89 5.59
C ILE A 42 -0.31 -2.92 6.88
N GLN A 43 0.41 -2.69 7.97
CA GLN A 43 -0.18 -2.34 9.25
C GLN A 43 -0.02 -0.84 9.45
N CYS A 44 -1.14 -0.15 9.64
CA CYS A 44 -1.19 1.22 10.06
C CYS A 44 -1.30 1.30 11.58
N LEU A 45 -0.42 2.10 12.19
CA LEU A 45 -0.52 2.52 13.59
C LEU A 45 -0.17 4.01 13.67
N ASP A 46 -1.00 4.80 14.34
CA ASP A 46 -0.83 6.25 14.52
C ASP A 46 -0.59 6.98 13.18
N TYR A 47 -1.44 6.68 12.19
CA TYR A 47 -1.39 7.23 10.82
C TYR A 47 -0.09 6.94 10.06
N ARG A 48 0.74 6.01 10.53
CA ARG A 48 2.01 5.61 9.91
C ARG A 48 2.01 4.13 9.56
N VAL A 49 2.80 3.76 8.55
CA VAL A 49 3.06 2.36 8.21
C VAL A 49 3.97 1.77 9.28
N ALA A 50 3.41 1.00 10.18
CA ALA A 50 4.15 0.30 11.23
C ALA A 50 4.80 -0.98 10.73
N ASN A 51 4.13 -1.69 9.80
CA ASN A 51 4.64 -2.94 9.26
C ASN A 51 4.24 -3.10 7.79
N TYR A 52 5.12 -3.72 7.01
CA TYR A 52 4.87 -4.13 5.64
C TYR A 52 5.11 -5.63 5.54
N SER A 53 4.11 -6.38 5.11
CA SER A 53 4.16 -7.84 5.09
C SER A 53 3.50 -8.39 3.83
N ARG A 54 3.88 -9.63 3.48
CA ARG A 54 3.37 -10.32 2.29
C ARG A 54 2.89 -11.70 2.66
N CYS A 55 1.74 -12.07 2.12
CA CYS A 55 1.19 -13.41 2.22
C CYS A 55 2.00 -14.43 1.41
N ALA A 56 1.90 -15.69 1.82
CA ALA A 56 2.51 -16.81 1.12
C ALA A 56 1.98 -16.94 -0.33
N HIS A 57 2.68 -17.73 -1.14
CA HIS A 57 2.22 -18.02 -2.51
C HIS A 57 0.82 -18.65 -2.48
N GLY A 58 -0.07 -18.20 -3.37
CA GLY A 58 -1.47 -18.66 -3.41
C GLY A 58 -2.37 -18.08 -2.32
N GLN A 59 -1.83 -17.26 -1.41
CA GLN A 59 -2.60 -16.54 -0.40
C GLN A 59 -2.73 -15.06 -0.73
N ARG A 60 -3.83 -14.45 -0.26
CA ARG A 60 -4.15 -13.02 -0.35
C ARG A 60 -4.54 -12.50 1.02
N PHE A 61 -4.26 -11.22 1.27
CA PHE A 61 -4.60 -10.61 2.54
C PHE A 61 -6.11 -10.32 2.62
N ASN A 62 -6.79 -10.90 3.61
CA ASN A 62 -8.19 -10.67 3.87
C ASN A 62 -8.36 -9.60 4.94
N ARG A 63 -8.83 -8.42 4.55
CA ARG A 63 -9.06 -7.30 5.48
C ARG A 63 -10.13 -7.60 6.53
N ASN A 64 -11.14 -8.42 6.19
CA ASN A 64 -12.21 -8.78 7.13
C ASN A 64 -11.70 -9.71 8.24
N LEU A 65 -10.71 -10.54 7.92
CA LEU A 65 -10.10 -11.47 8.87
C LEU A 65 -8.80 -10.93 9.50
N GLY A 66 -8.24 -9.84 8.96
CA GLY A 66 -6.95 -9.30 9.37
C GLY A 66 -5.76 -10.22 9.10
N LYS A 67 -5.88 -11.19 8.17
CA LYS A 67 -4.85 -12.21 7.92
C LYS A 67 -4.81 -12.69 6.48
N CYS A 68 -3.71 -13.32 6.10
CA CYS A 68 -3.59 -14.04 4.85
C CYS A 68 -4.51 -15.26 4.82
N THR A 69 -5.29 -15.41 3.76
CA THR A 69 -6.12 -16.59 3.49
C THR A 69 -5.97 -17.01 2.02
N THR A 70 -6.58 -18.11 1.63
CA THR A 70 -6.58 -18.59 0.23
C THR A 70 -7.13 -17.53 -0.73
N ALA A 71 -6.46 -17.38 -1.87
CA ALA A 71 -6.79 -16.37 -2.87
C ALA A 71 -8.23 -16.45 -3.40
N ASP A 72 -8.83 -17.65 -3.38
CA ASP A 72 -10.22 -17.89 -3.81
C ASP A 72 -11.26 -17.19 -2.91
N GLN A 73 -10.92 -16.96 -1.64
CA GLN A 73 -11.82 -16.31 -0.69
C GLN A 73 -11.70 -14.78 -0.69
N VAL A 74 -10.69 -14.23 -1.35
CA VAL A 74 -10.42 -12.79 -1.38
C VAL A 74 -10.36 -12.33 -2.83
N PRO A 75 -11.44 -11.73 -3.36
CA PRO A 75 -11.40 -11.09 -4.65
C PRO A 75 -10.41 -9.92 -4.56
N CYS A 76 -9.27 -10.06 -5.24
CA CYS A 76 -8.40 -8.93 -5.49
C CYS A 76 -9.12 -8.09 -6.56
N PRO A 77 -9.33 -6.78 -6.34
CA PRO A 77 -9.74 -5.89 -7.42
C PRO A 77 -8.58 -5.81 -8.42
N GLY A 78 -8.47 -6.83 -9.27
CA GLY A 78 -7.70 -6.77 -10.50
C GLY A 78 -8.29 -5.66 -11.34
N LYS A 79 -7.40 -4.82 -11.89
CA LYS A 79 -7.79 -3.76 -12.82
C LYS A 79 -8.56 -4.32 -14.00
#